data_AF-Q7DLA0-F1
#
_entry.id   AF-Q7DLA0-F1
#
_cell.length_a   1.000
_cell.length_b   1.000
_cell.length_c   1.000
_cell.angle_alpha   90.00
_cell.angle_beta   90.00
_cell.angle_gamma   90.00
#
_symmetry.space_group_name_H-M   'P 1'
#
loop_
_entity.id
_entity.type
_entity.pdbx_description
1 polymer ?
#
loop_
_entity_poly.entity_id
_entity_poly.type
_entity_poly.pdbx_seq_one_letter_code
_entity_poly.pdbx_strand_id
1 'polypeptide(L)'
;MARYEVDRLIQDMSKKEGLIGRVIDTPSDVFEEYGLTPPERTALLEGTPQALASIGVHPILQMHYLMYKNPEMATHVSIKDYSDMLKGGA
;
A
#
# COMPACT_ATOMS: atom_id res chain seq x y z
N MET A 1 -13.52 6.13 -0.80
CA MET A 1 -12.44 6.79 -0.04
C MET A 1 -12.03 5.84 1.07
N ALA A 2 -10.72 5.63 1.26
CA ALA A 2 -10.22 4.73 2.28
C ALA A 2 -10.58 5.20 3.67
N ARG A 3 -10.56 4.26 4.62
CA ARG A 3 -10.64 4.61 6.04
C ARG A 3 -9.37 5.34 6.46
N TYR A 4 -9.53 6.22 7.45
CA TYR A 4 -8.42 7.01 8.00
C TYR A 4 -7.26 6.12 8.47
N GLU A 5 -7.54 4.95 9.02
CA GLU A 5 -6.52 4.03 9.52
C GLU A 5 -5.61 3.49 8.42
N VAL A 6 -6.17 3.23 7.23
CA VAL A 6 -5.40 2.79 6.04
C VAL A 6 -4.54 3.93 5.54
N ASP A 7 -5.10 5.12 5.34
CA ASP A 7 -4.35 6.28 4.87
C ASP A 7 -3.25 6.68 5.87
N ARG A 8 -3.54 6.59 7.17
CA ARG A 8 -2.57 6.84 8.25
C ARG A 8 -1.44 5.82 8.22
N LEU A 9 -1.72 4.54 8.05
CA LEU A 9 -0.69 3.50 7.92
C LEU A 9 0.27 3.83 6.77
N ILE A 10 -0.26 4.08 5.58
CA ILE A 10 0.55 4.33 4.38
C ILE A 10 1.41 5.60 4.54
N GLN A 11 0.85 6.65 5.15
CA GLN A 11 1.62 7.86 5.45
C GLN A 11 2.65 7.66 6.55
N ASP A 12 2.35 6.85 7.57
CA ASP A 12 3.28 6.59 8.67
C ASP A 12 4.47 5.74 8.20
N MET A 13 4.32 4.93 7.14
CA MET A 13 5.43 4.16 6.55
C MET A 13 6.60 5.05 6.12
N SER A 14 6.36 6.31 5.71
CA SER A 14 7.42 7.24 5.36
C SER A 14 7.97 8.06 6.54
N LYS A 15 7.23 8.10 7.65
CA LYS A 15 7.51 8.97 8.81
C LYS A 15 8.14 8.20 9.97
N LYS A 16 7.75 6.94 10.18
CA LYS A 16 8.17 6.12 11.31
C LYS A 16 9.29 5.19 10.89
N GLU A 17 10.45 5.39 11.51
CA GLU A 17 11.61 4.53 11.32
C GLU A 17 11.25 3.06 11.61
N GLY A 18 11.70 2.15 10.74
CA GLY A 18 11.47 0.71 10.86
C GLY A 18 10.07 0.22 10.51
N LEU A 19 9.07 1.09 10.31
CA LEU A 19 7.69 0.65 10.02
C LEU A 19 7.57 -0.08 8.69
N ILE A 20 8.32 0.33 7.66
CA ILE A 20 8.36 -0.36 6.37
C ILE A 20 8.82 -1.82 6.56
N GLY A 21 9.91 -2.03 7.30
CA GLY A 21 10.41 -3.37 7.63
C GLY A 21 9.35 -4.19 8.36
N ARG A 22 8.69 -3.61 9.37
CA ARG A 22 7.60 -4.29 10.09
C ARG A 22 6.41 -4.65 9.19
N VAL A 23 6.03 -3.78 8.25
CA VAL A 23 4.95 -4.07 7.28
C VAL A 23 5.34 -5.20 6.31
N ILE A 24 6.63 -5.38 6.04
CA ILE A 24 7.15 -6.46 5.19
C ILE A 24 7.25 -7.77 5.98
N ASP A 25 7.84 -7.71 7.18
CA ASP A 25 8.20 -8.90 7.96
C ASP A 25 7.02 -9.42 8.81
N THR A 26 6.24 -8.52 9.41
CA THR A 26 5.11 -8.84 10.31
C THR A 26 3.85 -8.01 9.98
N PRO A 27 3.31 -8.10 8.74
CA PRO A 27 2.18 -7.29 8.30
C PRO A 27 0.94 -7.45 9.19
N SER A 28 0.63 -8.67 9.64
CA SER A 28 -0.56 -8.95 10.45
C SER A 28 -0.58 -8.16 11.76
N ASP A 29 0.55 -8.13 12.48
CA ASP A 29 0.69 -7.42 13.76
C ASP A 29 0.52 -5.91 13.56
N VAL A 30 1.15 -5.37 12.51
CA VAL A 30 1.01 -3.94 12.17
C VAL A 30 -0.43 -3.61 11.79
N PHE A 31 -1.10 -4.44 11.00
CA PHE A 31 -2.47 -4.18 10.60
C PHE A 31 -3.46 -4.27 11.78
N GLU A 32 -3.16 -5.10 12.78
CA GLU A 32 -3.88 -5.15 14.05
C GLU A 32 -3.67 -3.89 14.88
N GLU A 33 -2.43 -3.42 15.01
CA GLU A 33 -2.10 -2.16 15.71
C GLU A 33 -2.83 -0.95 15.13
N TYR A 34 -3.07 -0.93 13.82
CA TYR A 34 -3.79 0.14 13.14
C TYR A 34 -5.31 -0.03 13.14
N GLY A 35 -5.84 -1.16 13.61
CA GLY A 35 -7.29 -1.42 13.64
C GLY A 35 -7.88 -1.63 12.25
N LEU A 36 -7.12 -2.24 11.33
CA LEU A 36 -7.58 -2.54 9.99
C LEU A 36 -8.59 -3.69 10.00
N THR A 37 -9.63 -3.55 9.18
CA THR A 37 -10.65 -4.59 8.99
C THR A 37 -10.12 -5.75 8.15
N PRO A 38 -10.73 -6.94 8.20
CA PRO A 38 -10.30 -8.08 7.39
C PRO A 38 -10.19 -7.77 5.88
N PRO A 39 -11.16 -7.09 5.23
CA PRO A 39 -11.03 -6.72 3.82
C PRO A 39 -9.84 -5.81 3.52
N GLU A 40 -9.55 -4.85 4.40
CA GLU A 40 -8.40 -3.94 4.25
C GLU A 40 -7.07 -4.69 4.39
N ARG A 41 -6.98 -5.61 5.36
CA ARG A 41 -5.82 -6.47 5.53
C ARG A 41 -5.58 -7.30 4.28
N THR A 42 -6.62 -7.95 3.75
CA THR A 42 -6.52 -8.75 2.52
C THR A 42 -6.03 -7.91 1.36
N ALA A 43 -6.59 -6.72 1.15
CA ALA A 43 -6.20 -5.84 0.05
C ALA A 43 -4.75 -5.33 0.18
N LEU A 44 -4.30 -4.98 1.39
CA LEU A 44 -2.92 -4.56 1.65
C LEU A 44 -1.93 -5.72 1.52
N LEU A 45 -2.30 -6.93 1.96
CA LEU A 45 -1.51 -8.13 1.77
C LEU A 45 -1.30 -8.46 0.29
N GLU A 46 -2.38 -8.41 -0.49
CA GLU A 46 -2.33 -8.61 -1.94
C GLU A 46 -1.42 -7.58 -2.61
N GLY A 47 -1.51 -6.32 -2.19
CA GLY A 47 -0.54 -5.29 -2.59
C GLY A 47 -0.53 -5.03 -4.10
N THR A 48 -1.70 -5.05 -4.74
CA THR A 48 -1.90 -4.68 -6.15
C THR A 48 -2.64 -3.34 -6.23
N PRO A 49 -2.48 -2.55 -7.32
CA PRO A 49 -3.26 -1.33 -7.51
C PRO A 49 -4.76 -1.55 -7.40
N GLN A 50 -5.27 -2.66 -7.97
CA GLN A 50 -6.68 -3.02 -7.95
C GLN A 50 -7.17 -3.33 -6.53
N ALA A 51 -6.41 -4.10 -5.75
CA ALA A 51 -6.75 -4.40 -4.37
C ALA A 51 -6.82 -3.13 -3.52
N LEU A 52 -5.83 -2.24 -3.65
CA LEU A 52 -5.81 -0.97 -2.90
C LEU A 52 -6.94 -0.03 -3.34
N ALA A 53 -7.27 -0.01 -4.64
CA ALA A 53 -8.42 0.74 -5.16
C ALA A 53 -9.75 0.21 -4.61
N SER A 54 -9.88 -1.12 -4.42
CA SER A 54 -11.11 -1.74 -3.90
C SER A 54 -11.47 -1.27 -2.49
N ILE A 55 -10.47 -0.91 -1.67
CA ILE A 55 -10.67 -0.34 -0.32
C ILE A 55 -10.61 1.20 -0.33
N GLY A 56 -10.57 1.82 -1.51
CA GLY A 56 -10.71 3.25 -1.70
C GLY A 56 -9.43 4.08 -1.46
N VAL A 57 -8.24 3.46 -1.46
CA VAL A 57 -6.96 4.18 -1.31
C VAL A 57 -6.77 5.14 -2.49
N HIS A 58 -6.33 6.36 -2.22
CA HIS A 58 -6.04 7.34 -3.27
C HIS A 58 -4.86 6.89 -4.16
N PRO A 59 -4.88 7.08 -5.50
CA PRO A 59 -3.83 6.57 -6.39
C PRO A 59 -2.39 6.94 -6.01
N ILE A 60 -2.15 8.14 -5.48
CA ILE A 60 -0.82 8.54 -4.98
C ILE A 60 -0.38 7.69 -3.78
N LEU A 61 -1.30 7.38 -2.86
CA LEU A 61 -1.00 6.52 -1.72
C LEU A 61 -0.83 5.05 -2.13
N GLN A 62 -1.55 4.60 -3.16
CA GLN A 62 -1.33 3.30 -3.76
C GLN A 62 0.11 3.19 -4.30
N MET A 63 0.57 4.19 -5.07
CA MET A 63 1.96 4.29 -5.53
C MET A 63 2.96 4.19 -4.37
N HIS A 64 2.80 5.02 -3.35
CA HIS A 64 3.71 5.02 -2.19
C HIS A 64 3.76 3.65 -1.52
N TYR A 65 2.61 3.04 -1.26
CA TYR A 65 2.53 1.71 -0.64
C TYR A 65 3.28 0.66 -1.45
N LEU A 66 3.07 0.63 -2.77
CA LEU A 66 3.73 -0.30 -3.68
C LEU A 66 5.24 -0.12 -3.72
N MET A 67 5.72 1.14 -3.73
CA MET A 67 7.14 1.45 -3.68
C MET A 67 7.79 1.04 -2.35
N TYR A 68 7.09 1.19 -1.21
CA TYR A 68 7.60 0.76 0.08
C TYR A 68 7.63 -0.76 0.23
N LYS A 69 6.60 -1.47 -0.28
CA LYS A 69 6.52 -2.94 -0.22
C LYS A 69 7.45 -3.65 -1.18
N ASN A 70 7.75 -3.03 -2.33
CA ASN A 70 8.62 -3.59 -3.36
C ASN A 70 9.78 -2.63 -3.64
N PRO A 71 10.88 -2.67 -2.85
CA PRO A 71 12.01 -1.76 -3.03
C PRO A 71 12.61 -1.83 -4.45
N GLU A 72 12.54 -2.98 -5.10
CA GLU A 72 13.01 -3.15 -6.49
C GLU A 72 12.18 -2.36 -7.50
N MET A 73 10.86 -2.16 -7.25
CA MET A 73 9.98 -1.33 -8.08
C MET A 73 10.35 0.15 -7.99
N ALA A 74 10.88 0.62 -6.86
CA ALA A 74 11.33 2.01 -6.73
C ALA A 74 12.49 2.35 -7.70
N THR A 75 13.21 1.34 -8.18
CA THR A 75 14.30 1.47 -9.16
C THR A 75 13.81 1.58 -10.60
N HIS A 76 12.57 1.16 -10.90
CA HIS A 76 12.09 0.95 -12.27
C HIS A 76 10.75 1.59 -12.62
N VAL A 77 10.03 2.19 -11.67
CA VAL A 77 8.70 2.78 -11.93
C VAL A 77 8.81 4.29 -12.11
N SER A 78 8.63 4.78 -13.33
CA SER A 78 8.28 6.17 -13.60
C SER A 78 6.77 6.39 -13.47
N ILE A 79 6.32 7.65 -13.30
CA ILE A 79 4.89 8.00 -13.24
C ILE A 79 4.11 7.46 -14.46
N LYS A 80 4.79 7.36 -15.61
CA LYS A 80 4.20 6.84 -16.85
C LYS A 80 3.92 5.34 -16.75
N ASP A 81 4.86 4.58 -16.20
CA ASP A 81 4.73 3.12 -16.06
C ASP A 81 3.59 2.77 -15.10
N TYR A 82 3.43 3.55 -14.03
CA TYR A 82 2.31 3.36 -13.10
C TYR A 82 0.94 3.61 -13.74
N SER A 83 0.81 4.64 -14.58
CA SER A 83 -0.42 4.90 -15.32
C SER A 83 -0.79 3.74 -16.24
N ASP A 84 0.18 3.05 -16.83
CA ASP A 84 -0.07 1.92 -17.72
C ASP A 84 -0.45 0.65 -16.92
N MET A 85 0.11 0.45 -15.72
CA MET A 85 -0.33 -0.61 -14.80
C MET A 85 -1.79 -0.47 -14.37
N LEU A 86 -2.29 0.77 -14.23
CA LEU A 86 -3.70 1.01 -13.93
C LEU A 86 -4.62 0.68 -15.12
N LYS A 87 -4.12 0.73 -16.36
CA LYS A 87 -4.89 0.53 -17.60
C LYS A 87 -4.83 -0.91 -18.14
N GLY A 88 -3.78 -1.66 -17.83
CA GLY A 88 -3.50 -2.98 -18.42
C GLY A 88 -4.23 -4.18 -17.79
N GLY A 89 -5.14 -3.97 -16.85
CA GLY A 89 -5.93 -5.04 -16.24
C GLY A 89 -7.36 -5.08 -16.79
N ALA A 90 -7.53 -5.71 -17.96
CA ALA A 90 -8.83 -6.12 -18.52
C ALA A 90 -8.81 -7.62 -18.82
#